data_AF-T0ZI76-F1
#
_entry.id   AF-T0ZI76-F1
#
_cell.length_a   1.000
_cell.length_b   1.000
_cell.length_c   1.000
_cell.angle_alpha   90.00
_cell.angle_beta   90.00
_cell.angle_gamma   90.00
#
_symmetry.space_group_name_H-M   'P 1'
#
loop_
_entity.id
_entity.type
_entity.pdbx_description
1 polymer ?
#
loop_
_entity_poly.entity_id
_entity_poly.type
_entity_poly.pdbx_seq_one_letter_code
_entity_poly.pdbx_strand_id
1 'polypeptide(L)' 'MMPNIDPRTLKNMMAKMGIKSSEVEAEKVVISCADRDIIITEPQITMIEAQGTTSFQIAGTITEQEKQVS' A
#
# COMPACT_ATOMS: atom_id res chain seq x y z
N MET A 1 19.10 -0.52 19.74
CA MET A 1 17.72 -0.05 20.00
C MET A 1 17.64 1.36 19.47
N MET A 2 16.76 1.64 18.50
CA MET A 2 16.59 3.01 18.01
C MET A 2 16.03 3.87 19.16
N PRO A 3 16.55 5.08 19.40
CA PRO A 3 16.04 5.97 20.44
C PRO A 3 14.56 6.30 20.16
N ASN A 4 13.84 6.74 21.19
CA ASN A 4 12.43 7.13 21.12
C ASN A 4 12.27 8.37 20.21
N ILE A 5 12.34 8.18 18.88
CA ILE A 5 12.20 9.26 17.91
C ILE A 5 10.72 9.66 17.89
N ASP A 6 10.46 10.94 18.18
CA ASP A 6 9.13 11.54 18.09
C ASP A 6 8.54 11.32 16.67
N PRO A 7 7.30 10.82 16.54
CA PRO A 7 6.62 10.61 15.26
C PRO A 7 6.62 11.83 14.33
N ARG A 8 6.59 13.04 14.89
CA ARG A 8 6.67 14.30 14.13
C ARG A 8 8.04 14.48 13.49
N THR A 9 9.09 14.11 14.21
CA THR A 9 10.48 14.14 13.71
C THR A 9 10.65 13.15 12.57
N LEU A 10 10.10 11.94 12.68
CA LEU A 10 10.11 10.95 11.59
C LEU A 10 9.38 11.46 10.34
N LYS A 11 8.18 12.03 10.50
CA LYS A 11 7.42 12.59 9.38
C LYS A 11 8.19 13.70 8.66
N ASN A 12 8.82 14.60 9.42
CA ASN A 12 9.64 15.69 8.87
C ASN A 12 10.89 15.17 8.16
N MET A 13 11.53 14.12 8.69
CA MET A 13 12.68 13.48 8.05
C MET A 13 12.28 12.80 6.74
N MET A 14 11.18 12.06 6.71
CA MET A 14 10.67 11.40 5.50
C MET A 14 10.35 12.44 4.40
N ALA A 15 9.66 13.53 4.75
CA ALA A 15 9.37 14.61 3.81
C ALA A 15 10.66 15.24 3.23
N LYS A 16 11.69 15.46 4.06
CA LYS A 16 13.00 15.97 3.61
C LYS A 16 13.74 15.00 2.69
N MET A 17 13.50 13.70 2.82
CA MET A 17 14.02 12.67 1.92
C MET A 17 13.20 12.52 0.62
N GLY A 18 12.19 13.39 0.42
CA GLY A 18 11.31 13.33 -0.75
C GLY A 18 10.33 12.16 -0.70
N ILE A 19 10.11 11.58 0.49
CA ILE A 19 9.14 10.51 0.71
C ILE A 19 7.82 11.14 1.12
N LYS A 20 6.77 10.91 0.34
CA LYS A 20 5.40 11.31 0.64
C LYS A 20 4.55 10.07 0.89
N SER A 21 3.75 10.09 1.94
CA SER A 21 2.74 9.05 2.19
C SER A 21 1.35 9.68 2.26
N SER A 22 0.36 9.01 1.66
CA SER A 22 -1.04 9.41 1.68
C SER A 22 -1.94 8.19 1.74
N GLU A 23 -3.09 8.33 2.40
CA GLU A 23 -4.13 7.31 2.40
C GLU A 23 -4.89 7.34 1.08
N VAL A 24 -5.33 6.16 0.61
CA VAL A 24 -6.14 6.01 -0.60
C VAL A 24 -7.47 5.37 -0.21
N GLU A 25 -8.56 6.09 -0.46
CA GLU A 25 -9.91 5.57 -0.27
C GLU A 25 -10.29 4.70 -1.48
N ALA A 26 -10.59 3.42 -1.23
CA ALA A 26 -11.03 2.48 -2.25
C ALA A 26 -12.01 1.46 -1.65
N GLU A 27 -12.99 1.03 -2.44
CA GLU A 27 -13.94 -0.01 -2.01
C GLU A 27 -13.32 -1.41 -2.04
N LYS A 28 -12.40 -1.67 -2.98
CA LYS A 28 -11.69 -2.95 -3.13
C LYS A 28 -10.37 -2.77 -3.89
N VAL A 29 -9.44 -3.70 -3.69
CA VAL A 29 -8.25 -3.87 -4.54
C VAL A 29 -8.34 -5.19 -5.28
N VAL A 30 -8.00 -5.20 -6.57
CA VAL A 30 -7.89 -6.42 -7.37
C VAL A 30 -6.47 -6.49 -7.94
N ILE A 31 -5.74 -7.53 -7.55
CA ILE A 31 -4.42 -7.84 -8.10
C ILE A 31 -4.63 -8.92 -9.15
N SER A 32 -4.42 -8.54 -10.41
CA SER A 32 -4.62 -9.42 -11.56
C SER A 32 -3.38 -10.26 -11.83
N CYS A 33 -3.43 -11.55 -11.53
CA CYS A 33 -2.35 -12.51 -11.80
C CYS A 33 -2.63 -13.31 -13.09
N ALA A 34 -1.69 -14.14 -13.52
CA ALA A 34 -1.84 -14.88 -14.79
C ALA A 34 -2.97 -15.93 -14.74
N ASP A 35 -3.13 -16.58 -13.61
CA ASP A 35 -4.00 -17.75 -13.36
C ASP A 35 -5.20 -17.43 -12.46
N ARG A 36 -5.12 -16.34 -11.69
CA ARG A 36 -6.14 -15.93 -10.71
C ARG A 36 -6.14 -14.43 -10.49
N ASP A 37 -7.17 -13.94 -9.83
CA ASP A 37 -7.24 -12.61 -9.24
C ASP A 37 -7.19 -12.72 -7.73
N ILE A 38 -6.43 -11.83 -7.07
CA ILE A 38 -6.46 -11.65 -5.62
C ILE A 38 -7.34 -10.43 -5.35
N ILE A 39 -8.44 -10.62 -4.63
CA ILE A 39 -9.42 -9.59 -4.30
C ILE A 39 -9.28 -9.26 -2.82
N ILE A 40 -9.05 -7.98 -2.52
CA ILE A 40 -8.91 -7.46 -1.16
C ILE A 40 -10.10 -6.53 -0.88
N THR A 41 -10.98 -6.91 0.05
CA THR A 41 -12.12 -6.11 0.50
C THR A 41 -11.82 -5.40 1.81
N GLU A 42 -12.56 -4.32 2.09
CA GLU A 42 -12.31 -3.39 3.21
C GLU A 42 -10.85 -2.93 3.28
N PRO A 43 -10.26 -2.45 2.16
CA PRO A 43 -8.83 -2.23 2.10
C PRO A 43 -8.42 -0.98 2.88
N GLN A 44 -7.36 -1.11 3.67
CA GLN A 44 -6.58 0.00 4.20
C GLN A 44 -5.35 0.18 3.31
N ILE A 45 -5.29 1.31 2.59
CA ILE A 45 -4.27 1.55 1.57
C ILE A 45 -3.45 2.78 1.92
N THR A 46 -2.14 2.60 2.02
CA THR A 46 -1.17 3.69 2.08
C THR A 46 -0.38 3.73 0.78
N MET A 47 -0.46 4.83 0.04
CA MET A 47 0.41 5.12 -1.09
C MET A 47 1.68 5.80 -0.59
N ILE A 48 2.83 5.34 -1.05
CA ILE A 48 4.15 5.87 -0.71
C ILE A 48 4.87 6.24 -2.01
N GLU A 49 5.18 7.51 -2.17
CA GLU A 49 6.00 8.04 -3.26
C GLU A 49 7.40 8.34 -2.74
N ALA A 50 8.43 7.71 -3.32
CA ALA A 50 9.82 7.92 -2.95
C ALA A 50 10.71 7.87 -4.21
N GLN A 51 11.53 8.91 -4.41
CA GLN A 51 12.52 8.96 -5.50
C GLN A 51 11.94 8.63 -6.90
N GLY A 52 10.71 9.08 -7.17
CA GLY A 52 10.02 8.83 -8.45
C GLY A 52 9.39 7.44 -8.58
N THR A 53 9.47 6.60 -7.54
CA THR A 53 8.78 5.30 -7.46
C THR A 53 7.55 5.43 -6.57
N THR A 54 6.42 4.91 -7.04
CA THR A 54 5.19 4.80 -6.24
C THR A 54 5.01 3.35 -5.81
N SER A 55 4.75 3.15 -4.53
CA SER A 55 4.46 1.86 -3.92
C SER A 55 3.19 1.94 -3.08
N PHE A 56 2.52 0.82 -2.89
CA PHE A 56 1.31 0.72 -2.08
C PHE A 56 1.51 -0.32 -0.99
N GLN A 57 1.16 0.05 0.24
CA GLN A 57 0.95 -0.88 1.34
C GLN A 57 -0.55 -1.10 1.49
N ILE A 58 -0.99 -2.34 1.34
CA ILE A 58 -2.40 -2.71 1.33
C ILE A 58 -2.63 -3.78 2.40
N ALA A 59 -3.62 -3.57 3.25
CA ALA A 59 -4.15 -4.56 4.18
C ALA A 59 -5.66 -4.67 4.02
N GLY A 60 -6.24 -5.83 4.28
CA GLY A 60 -7.68 -6.06 4.16
C GLY A 60 -8.03 -7.55 4.14
N THR A 61 -9.28 -7.87 3.86
CA THR A 61 -9.75 -9.26 3.76
C THR A 61 -9.44 -9.80 2.37
N ILE A 62 -8.68 -10.91 2.29
CA ILE A 62 -8.14 -11.44 1.04
C ILE A 62 -8.95 -12.65 0.57
N THR A 63 -9.34 -12.66 -0.70
CA THR A 63 -9.95 -13.79 -1.39
C THR A 63 -9.28 -14.00 -2.75
N GLU A 64 -9.34 -15.23 -3.27
CA GLU A 64 -8.74 -15.58 -4.56
C GLU A 64 -9.84 -16.07 -5.51
N GLN A 65 -9.78 -15.65 -6.77
CA GLN A 65 -10.69 -16.08 -7.82
C GLN A 65 -9.87 -16.62 -8.99
N GLU A 66 -9.99 -17.92 -9.28
CA GLU A 66 -9.36 -18.50 -10.47
C GLU A 66 -9.90 -17.84 -11.74
N LYS A 67 -8.99 -17.55 -12.68
CA LYS A 67 -9.37 -17.15 -14.02
C LYS A 67 -9.72 -18.40 -14.79
N GLN A 68 -10.99 -18.56 -15.13
CA GLN A 68 -11.36 -19.59 -16.09
C GLN A 68 -10.71 -19.22 -17.42
N VAL A 69 -9.65 -19.96 -17.76
CA VAL A 69 -9.06 -19.94 -19.10
C VAL A 69 -10.00 -20.78 -19.96
N SER A 70 -10.81 -20.12 -20.77
CA SER A 70 -11.63 -20.74 -21.81
C SER A 70 -10.76 -21.42 -22.87
#